data_AF-A0A971Q1G8-F1
#
_entry.id   AF-A0A971Q1G8-F1
#
_cell.length_a   1.000
_cell.length_b   1.000
_cell.length_c   1.000
_cell.angle_alpha   90.00
_cell.angle_beta   90.00
_cell.angle_gamma   90.00
#
_symmetry.space_group_name_H-M   'P 1'
#
loop_
_entity.id
_entity.type
_entity.pdbx_description
1 polymer ?
#
loop_
_entity_poly.entity_id
_entity_poly.type
_entity_poly.pdbx_seq_one_letter_code
_entity_poly.pdbx_strand_id
1 'polypeptide(L)'
;MLCTDIRIPAGEPERAFIKAWNQLVDNKEIYLPEWQKIVKGEDLLKAYRARELIGLVEQVGYVDVLPYDLMLRTLDYIIVGIDGGVEIVFLKG
;
A
#
# COMPACT_ATOMS: atom_id res chain seq x y z
N MET A 1 29.31 12.60 -3.61
CA MET A 1 28.44 11.47 -3.25
C MET A 1 28.16 11.59 -1.75
N LEU A 2 27.00 12.14 -1.37
CA LEU A 2 26.63 12.21 0.03
C LEU A 2 26.28 10.79 0.48
N CYS A 3 27.17 10.14 1.22
CA CYS A 3 26.82 8.96 2.01
C CYS A 3 25.83 9.45 3.08
N THR A 4 24.54 9.38 2.76
CA THR A 4 23.48 9.56 3.75
C THR A 4 23.16 8.16 4.22
N ASP A 5 23.74 7.75 5.34
CA ASP A 5 23.26 6.60 6.09
C ASP A 5 21.87 6.97 6.63
N ILE A 6 20.84 6.87 5.79
CA ILE A 6 19.46 7.13 6.17
C ILE A 6 19.04 5.97 7.06
N ARG A 7 18.94 6.25 8.36
CA ARG A 7 18.51 5.29 9.38
C ARG A 7 17.04 5.50 9.66
N ILE A 8 16.27 4.43 9.53
CA ILE A 8 14.88 4.37 9.97
C ILE A 8 14.80 3.59 11.29
N PRO A 9 14.03 4.06 12.29
CA PRO A 9 13.83 3.31 13.52
C PRO A 9 13.26 1.92 13.25
N ALA A 10 13.67 0.94 14.06
CA ALA A 10 13.07 -0.38 14.04
C ALA A 10 11.56 -0.27 14.33
N GLY A 11 10.74 -0.91 13.49
CA GLY A 11 9.28 -0.85 13.56
C GLY A 11 8.63 0.30 12.78
N GLU A 12 9.40 1.29 12.31
CA GLU A 12 8.84 2.37 11.48
C GLU A 12 8.22 1.86 10.16
N PRO A 13 8.84 0.91 9.42
CA PRO A 13 8.21 0.33 8.23
C PRO A 13 6.86 -0.32 8.52
N GLU A 14 6.73 -1.00 9.65
CA GLU A 14 5.51 -1.72 10.05
C GLU A 14 4.40 -0.71 10.37
N ARG A 15 4.72 0.34 11.13
CA ARG A 15 3.78 1.43 11.43
C ARG A 15 3.37 2.19 10.18
N ALA A 16 4.31 2.47 9.28
CA ALA A 16 4.05 3.15 8.03
C ALA A 16 3.11 2.32 7.14
N PHE A 17 3.33 1.01 7.03
CA PHE A 17 2.42 0.11 6.34
C PHE A 17 1.01 0.12 6.95
N ILE A 18 0.89 -0.07 8.26
CA ILE A 18 -0.41 -0.07 8.97
C ILE A 18 -1.15 1.24 8.71
N LYS A 19 -0.47 2.38 8.84
CA LYS A 19 -1.05 3.70 8.61
C LYS A 19 -1.52 3.86 7.17
N ALA A 20 -0.69 3.50 6.19
CA ALA A 20 -1.03 3.61 4.77
C ALA A 20 -2.20 2.69 4.39
N TRP A 21 -2.22 1.47 4.90
CA TRP A 21 -3.33 0.53 4.70
C TRP A 21 -4.64 1.07 5.30
N ASN A 22 -4.62 1.50 6.56
CA ASN A 22 -5.80 2.03 7.22
C ASN A 22 -6.31 3.30 6.52
N GLN A 23 -5.41 4.13 5.97
CA GLN A 23 -5.79 5.27 5.14
C GLN A 23 -6.49 4.85 3.84
N LEU A 24 -6.10 3.74 3.20
CA LEU A 24 -6.84 3.18 2.06
C LEU A 24 -8.25 2.74 2.47
N VAL A 25 -8.39 2.11 3.64
CA VAL A 25 -9.68 1.65 4.17
C VAL A 25 -10.59 2.84 4.51
N ASP A 26 -10.05 3.87 5.18
CA ASP A 26 -10.76 5.12 5.52
C ASP A 26 -11.36 5.78 4.27
N ASN A 27 -10.59 5.80 3.19
CA ASN A 27 -10.92 6.55 1.97
C ASN A 27 -11.41 5.65 0.83
N LYS A 28 -11.76 4.39 1.11
CA LYS A 28 -12.11 3.40 0.09
C LYS A 28 -13.23 3.87 -0.83
N GLU A 29 -14.24 4.55 -0.30
CA GLU A 29 -15.37 5.07 -1.09
C GLU A 29 -14.95 6.14 -2.10
N ILE A 30 -13.88 6.89 -1.79
CA ILE A 30 -13.31 7.90 -2.68
C ILE A 30 -12.52 7.23 -3.81
N TYR A 31 -11.80 6.15 -3.51
CA TYR A 31 -10.94 5.45 -4.49
C TYR A 31 -11.68 4.41 -5.33
N LEU A 32 -12.76 3.83 -4.81
CA LEU A 32 -13.50 2.74 -5.45
C LEU A 32 -13.94 3.07 -6.89
N PRO A 33 -14.43 4.27 -7.23
CA PRO A 33 -14.76 4.62 -8.61
C PRO A 33 -13.58 4.50 -9.58
N GLU A 34 -12.39 4.94 -9.17
CA GLU A 34 -11.18 4.85 -9.99
C GLU A 34 -10.69 3.40 -10.10
N TRP A 35 -10.68 2.65 -8.99
CA TRP A 35 -10.33 1.22 -9.04
C TRP A 35 -11.28 0.44 -9.95
N GLN A 36 -12.59 0.72 -9.92
CA GLN A 36 -13.57 0.09 -10.81
C GLN A 36 -13.34 0.44 -12.29
N LYS A 37 -12.83 1.64 -12.61
CA LYS A 37 -12.39 1.96 -13.98
C LYS A 37 -11.19 1.11 -14.38
N ILE A 38 -10.20 0.95 -13.50
CA ILE A 38 -9.01 0.11 -13.74
C ILE A 38 -9.42 -1.34 -13.97
N VAL A 39 -10.37 -1.87 -13.19
CA VAL A 39 -10.91 -3.24 -13.36
C VAL A 39 -11.51 -3.47 -14.75
N LYS A 40 -12.10 -2.44 -15.36
CA LYS A 40 -12.71 -2.49 -16.71
C LYS A 40 -11.74 -2.13 -17.84
N GLY A 41 -10.49 -1.81 -17.51
CA GLY A 41 -9.47 -1.44 -18.48
C GLY A 41 -8.94 -2.65 -19.28
N GLU A 42 -8.17 -2.35 -20.32
CA GLU A 42 -7.57 -3.36 -21.21
C GLU A 42 -6.33 -4.04 -20.62
N ASP A 43 -5.66 -3.38 -19.66
CA ASP A 43 -4.51 -3.92 -18.95
C ASP A 43 -4.95 -5.01 -17.97
N LEU A 44 -4.85 -6.27 -18.40
CA LEU A 44 -5.33 -7.43 -17.65
C LEU A 44 -4.66 -7.58 -16.28
N LEU A 45 -3.37 -7.23 -16.18
CA LEU A 45 -2.63 -7.32 -14.91
C LEU A 45 -3.16 -6.29 -13.92
N LYS A 46 -3.28 -5.02 -14.35
CA LYS A 46 -3.86 -3.97 -13.50
C LYS A 46 -5.31 -4.25 -13.14
N ALA A 47 -6.10 -4.78 -14.07
CA ALA A 47 -7.48 -5.15 -13.82
C ALA A 47 -7.59 -6.28 -12.77
N TYR A 48 -6.66 -7.24 -12.77
CA TYR A 48 -6.56 -8.28 -11.74
C TYR A 48 -6.17 -7.69 -10.39
N ARG A 49 -5.12 -6.86 -10.35
CA ARG A 49 -4.62 -6.24 -9.11
C ARG A 49 -5.64 -5.30 -8.46
N ALA A 50 -6.36 -4.51 -9.26
CA ALA A 50 -7.43 -3.66 -8.73
C ALA A 50 -8.58 -4.48 -8.13
N ARG A 51 -8.98 -5.60 -8.75
CA ARG A 51 -9.98 -6.53 -8.17
C ARG A 51 -9.49 -7.13 -6.86
N GLU A 52 -8.24 -7.58 -6.82
CA GLU A 52 -7.61 -8.12 -5.62
C GLU A 52 -7.56 -7.07 -4.49
N LEU A 53 -7.14 -5.84 -4.79
CA LEU A 53 -7.08 -4.76 -3.82
C LEU A 53 -8.45 -4.41 -3.24
N ILE A 54 -9.48 -4.29 -4.09
CA ILE A 54 -10.86 -4.03 -3.65
C ILE A 54 -11.30 -5.12 -2.66
N GLY A 55 -11.12 -6.40 -3.04
CA GLY A 55 -11.49 -7.53 -2.19
C GLY A 55 -10.74 -7.54 -0.87
N LEU A 56 -9.44 -7.24 -0.88
CA LEU A 56 -8.63 -7.18 0.35
C LEU A 56 -9.06 -6.04 1.28
N VAL A 57 -9.33 -4.84 0.74
CA VAL A 57 -9.81 -3.70 1.53
C VAL A 57 -11.18 -3.99 2.16
N GLU A 58 -12.07 -4.67 1.43
CA GLU A 58 -13.39 -5.07 1.95
C GLU A 58 -13.32 -6.18 3.01
N GLN A 59 -12.47 -7.19 2.79
CA GLN A 59 -12.40 -8.37 3.66
C GLN A 59 -11.55 -8.14 4.91
N VAL A 60 -10.41 -7.45 4.79
CA VAL A 60 -9.47 -7.25 5.89
C VAL A 60 -9.86 -6.05 6.75
N GLY A 61 -10.26 -4.94 6.12
CA GLY A 61 -10.55 -3.70 6.83
C GLY A 61 -9.34 -3.17 7.59
N TYR A 62 -9.57 -2.55 8.76
CA TYR A 62 -8.51 -1.96 9.58
C TYR A 62 -7.62 -3.03 10.21
N VAL A 63 -6.35 -2.68 10.36
CA VAL A 63 -5.35 -3.52 11.01
C VAL A 63 -4.65 -2.73 12.11
N ASP A 64 -4.49 -3.36 13.28
CA ASP A 64 -3.77 -2.77 14.43
C ASP A 64 -2.35 -3.35 14.57
N VAL A 65 -2.09 -4.49 13.92
CA VAL A 65 -0.80 -5.19 13.88
C VAL A 65 -0.51 -5.55 12.43
N LEU A 66 0.77 -5.57 12.06
CA LEU A 66 1.20 -5.85 10.69
C LEU A 66 0.77 -7.28 10.27
N PRO A 67 -0.16 -7.43 9.31
CA PRO A 67 -0.52 -8.75 8.80
C PRO A 67 0.48 -9.10 7.69
N TYR A 68 1.47 -9.95 8.01
CA TYR A 68 2.53 -10.30 7.06
C TYR A 68 2.00 -10.82 5.72
N ASP A 69 0.96 -11.64 5.74
CA ASP A 69 0.34 -12.15 4.50
C ASP A 69 -0.25 -11.04 3.63
N LEU A 70 -0.86 -10.02 4.25
CA LEU A 70 -1.39 -8.87 3.53
C LEU A 70 -0.27 -8.01 2.95
N MET A 71 0.77 -7.76 3.76
CA MET A 71 1.94 -6.99 3.33
C MET A 71 2.61 -7.66 2.14
N LEU A 72 2.89 -8.96 2.20
CA LEU A 72 3.53 -9.70 1.12
C LEU A 72 2.71 -9.72 -0.18
N ARG A 73 1.39 -9.59 -0.08
CA ARG A 73 0.50 -9.54 -1.25
C ARG A 73 0.41 -8.15 -1.87
N THR A 74 0.50 -7.10 -1.07
CA THR A 74 0.11 -5.73 -1.47
C THR A 74 1.28 -4.77 -1.56
N LEU A 75 2.29 -4.90 -0.69
CA LEU A 75 3.46 -4.03 -0.68
C LEU A 75 4.33 -4.32 -1.90
N ASP A 76 4.60 -3.29 -2.68
CA ASP A 76 5.59 -3.36 -3.77
C ASP A 76 6.96 -2.90 -3.25
N TYR A 77 7.04 -1.66 -2.78
CA TYR A 77 8.25 -1.13 -2.14
C TYR A 77 7.95 0.05 -1.21
N ILE A 78 8.95 0.42 -0.42
CA ILE A 78 8.93 1.56 0.49
C ILE A 78 9.97 2.57 0.00
N ILE A 79 9.59 3.84 -0.14
CA ILE A 79 10.54 4.93 -0.42
C ILE A 79 10.86 5.60 0.92
N VAL A 80 12.15 5.78 1.20
CA VAL A 80 12.63 6.55 2.34
C VAL A 80 13.34 7.79 1.83
N GLY A 81 12.77 8.96 2.13
CA GLY A 81 13.32 10.26 1.79
C GLY A 81 14.57 10.62 2.60
N ILE A 82 15.34 11.57 2.10
CA ILE A 82 16.55 12.08 2.78
C ILE A 82 16.21 12.77 4.11
N ASP A 83 14.99 13.29 4.22
CA ASP A 83 14.38 13.86 5.43
C ASP A 83 13.82 12.80 6.40
N GLY A 84 13.91 11.51 6.04
CA GLY A 84 13.31 10.42 6.80
C GLY A 84 11.83 10.18 6.53
N GLY A 85 11.23 10.89 5.57
CA GLY A 85 9.85 10.63 5.13
C GLY A 85 9.70 9.22 4.55
N VAL A 86 8.57 8.57 4.81
CA VAL A 86 8.29 7.19 4.35
C VAL A 86 7.04 7.17 3.46
N GLU A 87 7.19 6.65 2.24
CA GLU A 87 6.07 6.39 1.34
C GLU A 87 5.89 4.89 1.13
N ILE A 88 4.65 4.43 1.25
CA ILE A 88 4.27 3.04 1.03
C ILE A 88 3.65 2.93 -0.36
N VAL A 89 4.24 2.12 -1.23
CA VAL A 89 3.73 1.88 -2.58
C VAL A 89 3.11 0.49 -2.65
N PHE A 90 1.83 0.47 -3.01
CA PHE A 90 1.07 -0.77 -3.20
C PHE A 90 0.94 -1.10 -4.69
N LEU A 91 1.10 -2.38 -5.05
CA LEU A 91 0.64 -2.97 -6.31
C LEU A 91 0.94 -2.15 -7.60
N LYS A 92 2.18 -1.69 -7.79
CA LYS A 92 2.54 -0.87 -8.97
C LYS A 92 2.55 -1.65 -10.31
N GLY A 93 2.62 -2.97 -10.24
CA GLY A 93 2.74 -3.90 -11.37
C GLY A 93 1.45 -4.10 -12.16
#